data_AF-A0A821A033-F1
#
_entry.id   AF-A0A821A033-F1
#
_cell.length_a   1.000
_cell.length_b   1.000
_cell.length_c   1.000
_cell.angle_alpha   90.00
_cell.angle_beta   90.00
_cell.angle_gamma   90.00
#
_symmetry.space_group_name_H-M   'P 1'
#
loop_
_entity.id
_entity.type
_entity.pdbx_description
1 polymer ?
#
loop_
_entity_poly.entity_id
_entity_poly.type
_entity_poly.pdbx_seq_one_letter_code
_entity_poly.pdbx_strand_id
1 'polypeptide(L)'
;MSQDTQAIPAAPKDLPINIDPITIDEVLEAVKQLKNGKSPGFDHAITPEVLKYGGQWVTNQLRNICNDIFENQKSPKQFNTNIIIPLPKKGDRTLMTNCRGISL
;
A
#
# COMPACT_ATOMS: atom_id res chain seq x y z
N MET A 1 -18.17 26.71 16.38
CA MET A 1 -16.75 27.00 16.10
C MET A 1 -16.47 26.48 14.70
N SER A 2 -16.61 27.34 13.70
CA SER A 2 -16.29 27.04 12.31
C SER A 2 -14.78 26.98 12.19
N GLN A 3 -14.22 25.80 11.94
CA GLN A 3 -12.81 25.68 11.58
C GLN A 3 -12.73 26.07 10.10
N ASP A 4 -12.05 27.18 9.82
CA ASP A 4 -11.66 27.59 8.48
C ASP A 4 -10.79 26.48 7.87
N THR A 5 -11.29 25.81 6.82
CA THR A 5 -10.47 24.95 5.98
C THR A 5 -9.50 25.85 5.22
N GLN A 6 -8.31 26.05 5.78
CA GLN A 6 -7.25 26.79 5.10
C GLN A 6 -6.86 26.00 3.84
N ALA A 7 -7.23 26.52 2.67
CA ALA A 7 -6.96 25.89 1.39
C ALA A 7 -5.44 25.78 1.18
N ILE A 8 -4.97 24.56 0.90
CA ILE A 8 -3.57 24.31 0.58
C ILE A 8 -3.27 25.09 -0.72
N PRO A 9 -2.29 26.00 -0.73
CA PRO A 9 -1.97 26.76 -1.93
C PRO A 9 -1.49 25.80 -3.03
N ALA A 10 -1.98 26.02 -4.26
CA ALA A 10 -1.58 25.22 -5.40
C ALA A 10 -0.06 25.28 -5.59
N ALA A 11 0.53 24.14 -5.92
CA ALA A 11 1.96 24.08 -6.18
C ALA A 11 2.31 25.03 -7.34
N PRO A 12 3.40 25.81 -7.24
CA PRO A 12 3.73 26.84 -8.23
C PRO A 12 4.12 26.28 -9.61
N LYS A 13 4.52 25.00 -9.69
CA LYS A 13 4.83 24.29 -10.93
C LYS A 13 4.55 22.80 -10.75
N ASP A 14 4.03 22.17 -11.79
CA ASP A 14 3.89 20.73 -11.84
C ASP A 14 5.26 20.06 -11.92
N LEU A 15 5.39 18.92 -11.24
CA LEU A 15 6.57 18.09 -11.34
C LEU A 15 6.55 17.36 -12.70
N PRO A 16 7.71 17.12 -13.34
CA PRO A 16 7.81 16.38 -14.60
C PRO A 16 7.62 14.87 -14.35
N ILE A 17 6.43 14.49 -13.90
CA ILE A 17 6.04 13.12 -13.57
C ILE A 17 5.17 12.59 -14.70
N ASN A 18 5.40 11.33 -15.08
CA ASN A 18 4.52 10.65 -16.03
C ASN A 18 3.14 10.42 -15.39
N ILE A 19 2.09 10.89 -16.05
CA ILE A 19 0.69 10.74 -15.64
C ILE A 19 -0.11 9.86 -16.61
N ASP A 20 0.57 9.24 -17.58
CA ASP A 20 -0.05 8.28 -18.48
C ASP A 20 -0.56 7.06 -17.69
N PRO A 21 -1.54 6.32 -18.26
CA PRO A 21 -2.05 5.11 -17.63
C PRO A 21 -0.95 4.10 -17.31
N ILE A 22 -1.03 3.50 -16.13
CA ILE A 22 -0.07 2.50 -15.67
C ILE A 22 -0.10 1.30 -16.62
N THR A 23 1.09 0.92 -17.08
CA THR A 23 1.34 -0.16 -18.02
C THR A 23 1.50 -1.50 -17.30
N ILE A 24 1.38 -2.60 -18.07
CA ILE A 24 1.62 -3.95 -17.52
C ILE A 24 3.09 -4.13 -17.12
N ASP A 25 4.03 -3.58 -17.89
CA ASP A 25 5.46 -3.73 -17.63
C ASP A 25 5.88 -3.05 -16.32
N GLU A 26 5.33 -1.86 -16.03
CA GLU A 26 5.54 -1.18 -14.74
C GLU A 26 5.04 -2.02 -13.57
N VAL A 27 3.86 -2.65 -13.70
CA VAL A 27 3.32 -3.54 -12.66
C VAL A 27 4.20 -4.77 -12.50
N LEU A 28 4.67 -5.38 -13.59
CA LEU A 28 5.58 -6.53 -13.52
C LEU A 28 6.89 -6.19 -12.82
N GLU A 29 7.51 -5.07 -13.16
CA GLU A 29 8.73 -4.60 -12.49
C GLU A 29 8.51 -4.30 -11.02
N ALA A 30 7.40 -3.66 -10.66
CA ALA A 30 7.04 -3.39 -9.26
C ALA A 30 6.83 -4.69 -8.47
N VAL A 31 6.11 -5.66 -9.04
CA VAL A 31 5.82 -6.95 -8.40
C VAL A 31 7.11 -7.77 -8.20
N LYS A 32 8.04 -7.75 -9.15
CA LYS A 32 9.36 -8.41 -9.01
C LYS A 32 10.14 -7.92 -7.79
N GLN A 33 10.03 -6.63 -7.47
CA GLN A 33 10.72 -5.99 -6.35
C GLN A 33 10.16 -6.36 -4.97
N LEU A 34 8.96 -6.94 -4.89
CA LEU A 34 8.40 -7.40 -3.62
C LEU A 34 9.35 -8.42 -2.97
N LYS A 35 9.34 -8.53 -1.64
CA LYS A 35 10.14 -9.54 -0.92
C LYS A 35 9.26 -10.72 -0.59
N ASN A 36 9.78 -11.93 -0.79
CA ASN A 36 9.10 -13.16 -0.36
C ASN A 36 9.15 -13.27 1.18
N GLY A 37 8.24 -14.04 1.76
CA GLY A 37 8.12 -14.30 3.19
C GLY A 37 7.61 -13.10 3.99
N LYS A 38 6.96 -12.13 3.35
CA LYS A 38 6.23 -11.06 4.07
C LYS A 38 4.83 -11.53 4.42
N SER A 39 4.34 -11.06 5.56
CA SER A 39 2.99 -11.36 6.04
C SER A 39 1.95 -10.86 5.03
N PRO A 40 0.85 -11.60 4.82
CA PRO A 40 -0.32 -11.08 4.12
C PRO A 40 -0.97 -9.95 4.93
N GLY A 41 -1.80 -9.16 4.27
CA GLY A 41 -2.64 -8.18 4.94
C GLY A 41 -3.80 -8.83 5.71
N PHE A 42 -4.81 -8.02 6.05
CA PHE A 42 -6.02 -8.47 6.76
C PHE A 42 -6.79 -9.59 6.05
N ASP A 43 -6.65 -9.74 4.73
CA ASP A 43 -7.33 -10.80 3.98
C ASP A 43 -6.76 -12.21 4.20
N HIS A 44 -5.57 -12.30 4.82
CA HIS A 44 -4.80 -13.53 5.06
C HIS A 44 -4.46 -14.38 3.81
N ALA A 45 -4.96 -14.02 2.63
CA ALA A 45 -4.92 -14.82 1.42
C ALA A 45 -3.92 -14.29 0.39
N ILE A 46 -3.72 -12.97 0.34
CA ILE A 46 -2.87 -12.34 -0.67
C ILE A 46 -1.48 -12.10 -0.09
N THR A 47 -0.57 -13.01 -0.39
CA THR A 47 0.86 -12.87 -0.05
C THR A 47 1.65 -12.27 -1.21
N PRO A 48 2.87 -11.75 -1.00
CA PRO A 48 3.74 -11.31 -2.09
C PRO A 48 3.98 -12.39 -3.15
N GLU A 49 4.02 -13.67 -2.75
CA GLU A 49 4.19 -14.81 -3.66
C GLU A 49 2.98 -14.97 -4.58
N VAL A 50 1.77 -14.78 -4.07
CA VAL A 50 0.55 -14.79 -4.89
C VAL A 50 0.62 -13.68 -5.94
N LEU A 51 1.06 -12.49 -5.55
CA LEU A 51 1.21 -11.36 -6.46
C LEU A 51 2.28 -11.62 -7.53
N LYS A 52 3.41 -12.24 -7.14
CA LYS A 52 4.53 -12.54 -8.04
C LYS A 52 4.28 -13.69 -8.99
N TYR A 53 3.68 -14.77 -8.50
CA TYR A 53 3.58 -16.03 -9.21
C TYR A 53 2.16 -16.32 -9.70
N GLY A 54 1.20 -15.44 -9.41
CA GLY A 54 -0.19 -15.53 -9.91
C GLY A 54 -0.35 -15.27 -11.42
N GLY A 55 0.74 -14.98 -12.12
CA GLY A 55 0.79 -14.87 -13.57
C GLY A 55 0.07 -13.65 -14.13
N GLN A 56 -0.17 -13.66 -15.45
CA GLN A 56 -0.73 -12.53 -16.18
C GLN A 56 -2.09 -12.07 -15.65
N TRP A 57 -2.92 -13.01 -15.18
CA TRP A 57 -4.24 -12.65 -14.66
C TRP A 57 -4.12 -11.71 -13.45
N VAL A 58 -3.25 -12.05 -12.47
CA VAL A 58 -3.04 -11.19 -11.29
C VAL A 58 -2.41 -9.86 -11.70
N THR A 59 -1.42 -9.86 -12.59
CA THR A 59 -0.81 -8.63 -13.11
C THR A 59 -1.83 -7.71 -13.76
N ASN A 60 -2.74 -8.25 -14.58
CA ASN A 60 -3.80 -7.47 -15.22
C ASN A 60 -4.79 -6.91 -14.20
N GLN A 61 -5.17 -7.68 -13.17
CA GLN A 61 -6.04 -7.17 -12.11
C GLN A 61 -5.38 -6.03 -11.33
N LEU A 62 -4.10 -6.16 -10.97
CA LEU A 62 -3.35 -5.10 -10.30
C LEU A 62 -3.30 -3.83 -11.14
N ARG A 63 -2.99 -3.96 -12.44
CA ARG A 63 -2.97 -2.84 -13.38
C ARG A 63 -4.32 -2.11 -13.44
N ASN A 64 -5.42 -2.86 -13.51
CA ASN A 64 -6.76 -2.28 -13.55
C ASN A 64 -7.08 -1.53 -12.25
N ILE A 65 -6.82 -2.14 -11.09
CA ILE A 65 -7.05 -1.52 -9.77
C ILE A 65 -6.22 -0.24 -9.62
N CYS A 66 -4.93 -0.27 -9.98
CA CYS A 66 -4.06 0.90 -9.86
C CYS A 66 -4.52 2.05 -10.77
N ASN A 67 -4.92 1.77 -12.01
CA ASN A 67 -5.47 2.79 -12.90
C ASN A 67 -6.81 3.33 -12.40
N ASP A 68 -7.71 2.48 -11.91
CA ASP A 68 -8.99 2.89 -11.32
C ASP A 68 -8.77 3.84 -10.14
N ILE A 69 -7.81 3.54 -9.26
CA ILE A 69 -7.48 4.40 -8.11
C ILE A 69 -6.91 5.74 -8.60
N PHE A 70 -6.04 5.72 -9.61
CA PHE A 70 -5.41 6.91 -10.15
C PHE A 70 -6.42 7.83 -10.87
N GLU A 71 -7.34 7.27 -11.65
CA GLU A 71 -8.35 8.05 -12.37
C GLU A 71 -9.44 8.59 -11.42
N ASN A 72 -9.94 7.74 -10.52
CA ASN A 72 -11.06 8.10 -9.64
C ASN A 72 -10.63 8.80 -8.34
N GLN A 73 -9.32 8.82 -8.05
CA GLN A 73 -8.76 9.38 -6.81
C GLN A 73 -9.41 8.80 -5.55
N LYS A 74 -9.82 7.52 -5.61
CA LYS A 74 -10.52 6.81 -4.54
C LYS A 74 -9.78 5.53 -4.20
N SER A 75 -9.30 5.46 -2.96
CA SER A 75 -8.66 4.25 -2.45
C SER A 75 -9.69 3.19 -2.07
N PRO A 76 -9.41 1.89 -2.31
CA PRO A 76 -10.22 0.80 -1.77
C PRO A 76 -10.28 0.90 -0.25
N LYS A 77 -11.44 0.58 0.34
CA LYS A 77 -11.60 0.58 1.81
C LYS A 77 -10.59 -0.34 2.49
N GLN A 78 -10.27 -1.47 1.85
CA GLN A 78 -9.31 -2.45 2.36
C GLN A 78 -7.90 -1.86 2.55
N PHE A 79 -7.47 -0.91 1.70
CA PHE A 79 -6.14 -0.28 1.83
C PHE A 79 -6.05 0.62 3.07
N ASN A 80 -7.19 1.06 3.59
CA ASN A 80 -7.28 1.87 4.80
C ASN A 80 -7.50 1.02 6.06
N THR A 81 -7.54 -0.31 5.93
CA THR A 81 -7.74 -1.25 7.04
C THR A 81 -6.41 -1.91 7.37
N ASN A 82 -5.98 -1.86 8.63
CA ASN A 82 -4.70 -2.41 9.08
C ASN A 82 -4.88 -3.24 10.34
N ILE A 83 -4.09 -4.30 10.48
CA ILE A 83 -3.95 -5.05 11.73
C ILE A 83 -2.70 -4.55 12.45
N ILE A 84 -2.84 -4.09 13.70
CA ILE A 84 -1.70 -3.70 14.52
C ILE A 84 -1.25 -4.90 15.36
N ILE A 85 -0.04 -5.39 15.09
CA ILE A 85 0.59 -6.47 15.86
C ILE A 85 1.69 -5.88 16.74
N PRO A 86 1.63 -6.04 18.08
CA PRO A 86 2.71 -5.63 18.96
C PRO A 86 3.87 -6.62 18.89
N LEU A 87 5.03 -6.15 18.43
CA LEU A 87 6.29 -6.92 18.46
C LEU A 87 7.11 -6.56 19.69
N PRO A 88 7.47 -7.53 20.55
CA PRO A 88 8.31 -7.28 21.71
C PRO A 88 9.72 -6.88 21.28
N LYS A 89 10.26 -5.82 21.89
CA LYS A 89 11.65 -5.40 21.74
C LYS A 89 12.54 -6.19 22.69
N LYS A 90 13.86 -6.06 22.54
CA LYS A 90 14.84 -6.63 23.48
C LYS A 90 14.70 -5.95 24.86
N GLY A 91 14.73 -6.73 25.94
CA GLY A 91 14.56 -6.24 27.31
C GLY A 91 13.42 -6.97 28.03
N ASP A 92 12.84 -6.32 29.04
CA ASP A 92 11.74 -6.88 29.82
C ASP A 92 10.46 -6.99 28.96
N ARG A 93 9.90 -8.20 28.89
CA ARG A 93 8.71 -8.51 28.08
C ARG A 93 7.39 -8.27 28.82
N THR A 94 7.46 -7.98 30.12
CA THR A 94 6.27 -7.70 30.96
C THR A 94 5.80 -6.25 30.83
N LEU A 95 6.66 -5.36 30.35
CA LEU A 95 6.35 -3.95 30.12
C LEU A 95 5.73 -3.74 28.73
N MET A 96 4.46 -3.32 28.69
CA MET A 96 3.76 -3.00 27.43
C MET A 96 4.44 -1.89 26.60
N THR A 97 5.17 -0.99 27.27
CA THR A 97 5.97 0.06 26.60
C THR A 97 7.17 -0.50 25.83
N ASN A 98 7.57 -1.74 26.09
CA ASN A 98 8.67 -2.42 25.43
C ASN A 98 8.23 -3.21 24.17
N CYS A 99 7.18 -2.76 23.50
CA CYS A 99 6.73 -3.29 22.22
C CYS A 99 6.82 -2.24 21.10
N ARG A 100 6.94 -2.68 19.85
CA ARG A 100 6.77 -1.87 18.64
C ARG A 100 5.54 -2.37 17.90
N GLY A 101 4.56 -1.50 17.65
CA GLY A 101 3.47 -1.83 16.73
C GLY A 101 3.98 -1.96 15.30
N ILE A 102 3.62 -3.04 14.63
CA ILE A 102 3.67 -3.14 13.17
C ILE A 102 2.25 -3.12 12.64
N SER A 103 2.02 -2.38 11.56
CA SER A 103 0.76 -2.43 10.81
C SER A 103 0.97 -3.33 9.61
N LEU A 104 0.07 -4.29 9.44
CA LEU A 104 -0.06 -5.14 8.25
C LEU A 104 -1.20 -4.66 7.37
#